data_AF-A0A9W6FZ80-F1
#
_entry.id   AF-A0A9W6FZ80-F1
#
_cell.length_a   1.000
_cell.length_b   1.000
_cell.length_c   1.000
_cell.angle_alpha   90.00
_cell.angle_beta   90.00
_cell.angle_gamma   90.00
#
_symmetry.space_group_name_H-M   'P 1'
#
loop_
_entity.id
_entity.type
_entity.pdbx_description
1 polymer ?
#
loop_
_entity_poly.entity_id
_entity_poly.type
_entity_poly.pdbx_seq_one_letter_code
_entity_poly.pdbx_strand_id
1 'polypeptide(L)'
;MNDQTKETLDAIMRAMEIEKETFDFYTRAEQKTFNPEGKRIFRWLAKTEEQHYLKLNELYQSLHEGGRWVFYGGSTITLDAAGAGEQQVGFDTDDLQALEIAMEIEKKGIAYFDDLMAKTSDADGKNMLKALRDEEAEHLRVITGKYNAIKG
;
A
#
# COMPACT_ATOMS: atom_id res chain seq x y z
N MET A 1 -11.48 -10.18 -26.62
CA MET A 1 -10.69 -10.31 -25.39
C MET A 1 -10.52 -11.79 -25.08
N ASN A 2 -9.30 -12.30 -24.98
CA ASN A 2 -9.04 -13.71 -24.65
C ASN A 2 -9.19 -13.95 -23.13
N ASP A 3 -9.21 -15.20 -22.70
CA ASP A 3 -9.47 -15.54 -21.29
C ASP A 3 -8.31 -15.12 -20.37
N GLN A 4 -7.07 -15.17 -20.84
CA GLN A 4 -5.90 -14.65 -20.10
C GLN A 4 -6.01 -13.15 -19.79
N THR A 5 -6.49 -12.35 -20.75
CA THR A 5 -6.70 -10.90 -20.56
C THR A 5 -7.82 -10.64 -19.55
N LYS A 6 -8.90 -11.43 -19.56
CA LYS A 6 -9.96 -11.32 -18.56
C LYS A 6 -9.44 -11.62 -17.16
N GLU A 7 -8.74 -12.74 -16.99
CA GLU A 7 -8.14 -13.12 -15.70
C GLU A 7 -7.17 -12.06 -15.18
N THR A 8 -6.38 -11.46 -16.08
CA THR A 8 -5.48 -10.37 -15.72
C THR A 8 -6.27 -9.14 -15.24
N LEU A 9 -7.31 -8.75 -15.97
CA LEU A 9 -8.17 -7.61 -15.59
C LEU A 9 -8.88 -7.83 -14.26
N ASP A 10 -9.39 -9.04 -14.02
CA ASP A 10 -10.03 -9.42 -12.75
C ASP A 10 -9.02 -9.33 -11.59
N ALA A 11 -7.78 -9.79 -11.81
CA ALA A 11 -6.73 -9.68 -10.81
C ALA A 11 -6.30 -8.23 -10.54
N ILE A 12 -6.24 -7.37 -11.58
CA ILE A 12 -5.98 -5.93 -11.38
C ILE A 12 -7.14 -5.25 -10.66
N MET A 13 -8.38 -5.58 -10.99
CA MET A 13 -9.55 -5.04 -10.30
C MET A 13 -9.54 -5.43 -8.82
N ARG A 14 -9.19 -6.68 -8.50
CA ARG A 14 -9.03 -7.11 -7.11
C ARG A 14 -7.87 -6.40 -6.41
N ALA A 15 -6.75 -6.13 -7.10
CA ALA A 15 -5.67 -5.31 -6.55
C ALA A 15 -6.17 -3.91 -6.18
N MET A 16 -6.91 -3.25 -7.07
CA MET A 16 -7.51 -1.94 -6.83
C MET A 16 -8.45 -1.92 -5.62
N GLU A 17 -9.23 -2.98 -5.42
CA GLU A 17 -10.08 -3.10 -4.23
C GLU A 17 -9.26 -3.19 -2.95
N ILE A 18 -8.16 -3.97 -2.95
CA ILE A 18 -7.24 -4.07 -1.81
C ILE A 18 -6.64 -2.70 -1.50
N GLU A 19 -6.12 -1.99 -2.49
CA GLU A 19 -5.54 -0.65 -2.28
C GLU A 19 -6.56 0.33 -1.72
N LYS A 20 -7.79 0.30 -2.24
CA LYS A 20 -8.86 1.18 -1.77
C LYS A 20 -9.29 0.87 -0.34
N GLU A 21 -9.44 -0.40 0.02
CA GLU A 21 -9.76 -0.82 1.38
C GLU A 21 -8.66 -0.42 2.37
N THR A 22 -7.40 -0.51 1.95
CA THR A 22 -6.22 -0.17 2.72
C THR A 22 -6.09 1.35 2.91
N PHE A 23 -6.25 2.13 1.84
CA PHE A 23 -6.38 3.59 1.89
C PHE A 23 -7.45 4.05 2.89
N ASP A 24 -8.63 3.47 2.80
CA ASP A 24 -9.76 3.78 3.67
C ASP A 24 -9.45 3.45 5.13
N PHE A 25 -8.75 2.34 5.38
CA PHE A 25 -8.30 1.96 6.71
C PHE A 25 -7.30 2.98 7.27
N TYR A 26 -6.26 3.34 6.51
CA TYR A 26 -5.24 4.29 6.98
C TYR A 26 -5.77 5.70 7.17
N THR A 27 -6.68 6.15 6.31
CA THR A 27 -7.37 7.44 6.50
C THR A 27 -8.15 7.46 7.82
N ARG A 28 -8.84 6.36 8.16
CA ARG A 28 -9.55 6.25 9.44
C ARG A 28 -8.60 6.16 10.63
N ALA A 29 -7.49 5.44 10.49
CA ALA A 29 -6.47 5.33 11.54
C ALA A 29 -5.85 6.71 11.83
N GLU A 30 -5.45 7.46 10.79
CA GLU A 30 -4.94 8.83 10.92
C GLU A 30 -5.91 9.74 11.70
N GLN A 31 -7.21 9.65 11.43
CA GLN A 31 -8.23 10.47 12.10
C GLN A 31 -8.38 10.13 13.58
N LYS A 32 -8.17 8.87 13.98
CA LYS A 32 -8.37 8.37 15.34
C LYS A 32 -7.13 8.46 16.21
N THR A 33 -5.94 8.33 15.62
CA THR A 33 -4.68 8.42 16.35
C THR A 33 -4.47 9.82 16.88
N PHE A 34 -4.16 9.99 18.17
CA PHE A 34 -3.82 11.32 18.71
C PHE A 34 -2.33 11.62 18.65
N ASN A 35 -1.51 10.58 18.69
CA ASN A 35 -0.06 10.70 18.59
C ASN A 35 0.35 11.35 17.24
N PRO A 36 1.07 12.49 17.25
CA PRO A 36 1.46 13.18 16.01
C PRO A 36 2.31 12.33 15.05
N GLU A 37 3.21 11.50 15.58
CA GLU A 37 4.04 10.60 14.79
C GLU A 37 3.21 9.49 14.14
N GLY A 38 2.31 8.85 14.89
CA GLY A 38 1.38 7.85 14.38
C GLY A 38 0.47 8.44 13.29
N LYS A 39 -0.03 9.66 13.47
CA LYS A 39 -0.75 10.38 12.42
C LYS A 39 0.09 10.57 11.16
N ARG A 40 1.37 10.94 11.28
CA ARG A 40 2.25 11.10 10.11
C ARG A 40 2.43 9.78 9.36
N ILE A 41 2.61 8.67 10.08
CA ILE A 41 2.75 7.33 9.49
C ILE A 41 1.48 6.93 8.76
N PHE A 42 0.30 7.00 9.40
CA PHE A 42 -0.95 6.62 8.76
C PHE A 42 -1.32 7.54 7.58
N ARG A 43 -1.01 8.83 7.66
CA ARG A 43 -1.18 9.74 6.52
C ARG A 43 -0.29 9.37 5.35
N TRP A 44 0.97 9.04 5.63
CA TRP A 44 1.93 8.64 4.60
C TRP A 44 1.44 7.37 3.89
N LEU A 45 1.06 6.34 4.66
CA LEU A 45 0.49 5.09 4.14
C LEU A 45 -0.79 5.33 3.32
N ALA A 46 -1.72 6.14 3.82
CA ALA A 46 -2.92 6.46 3.06
C ALA A 46 -2.57 7.11 1.71
N LYS A 47 -1.65 8.07 1.68
CA LYS A 47 -1.27 8.74 0.43
C LYS A 47 -0.56 7.81 -0.55
N THR A 48 0.25 6.86 -0.07
CA THR A 48 0.91 5.86 -0.94
C THR A 48 -0.11 4.91 -1.54
N GLU A 49 -1.04 4.37 -0.74
CA GLU A 49 -2.09 3.47 -1.27
C GLU A 49 -3.04 4.16 -2.24
N GLU A 50 -3.33 5.45 -2.05
CA GLU A 50 -4.10 6.22 -3.03
C GLU A 50 -3.37 6.26 -4.39
N GLN A 51 -2.04 6.43 -4.39
CA GLN A 51 -1.25 6.39 -5.62
C GLN A 51 -1.21 4.99 -6.23
N HIS A 52 -1.09 3.93 -5.42
CA HIS A 52 -1.15 2.55 -5.89
C HIS A 52 -2.48 2.29 -6.61
N TYR A 53 -3.60 2.65 -5.99
CA TYR A 53 -4.94 2.56 -6.58
C TYR A 53 -5.02 3.31 -7.91
N LEU A 54 -4.55 4.56 -7.97
CA LEU A 54 -4.61 5.38 -9.18
C LEU A 54 -3.79 4.77 -10.32
N LYS A 55 -2.60 4.25 -10.02
CA LYS A 55 -1.74 3.59 -11.00
C LYS A 55 -2.31 2.26 -11.47
N LEU A 56 -2.93 1.47 -10.58
CA LEU A 56 -3.64 0.24 -10.96
C LEU A 56 -4.88 0.53 -11.80
N ASN A 57 -5.60 1.63 -11.51
CA ASN A 57 -6.71 2.09 -12.35
C ASN A 57 -6.22 2.48 -13.75
N GLU A 58 -5.10 3.20 -13.86
CA GLU A 58 -4.46 3.51 -15.15
C GLU A 58 -4.11 2.23 -15.92
N LEU A 59 -3.52 1.23 -15.24
CA LEU A 59 -3.22 -0.08 -15.81
C LEU A 59 -4.49 -0.77 -16.32
N TYR A 60 -5.54 -0.81 -15.49
CA TYR A 60 -6.81 -1.44 -15.84
C TYR A 60 -7.39 -0.83 -17.13
N GLN A 61 -7.47 0.51 -17.21
CA GLN A 61 -7.97 1.18 -18.42
C GLN A 61 -7.11 0.84 -19.64
N SER A 62 -5.78 0.88 -19.50
CA SER A 62 -4.89 0.54 -20.61
C SER A 62 -5.10 -0.89 -21.10
N LEU A 63 -5.13 -1.88 -20.21
CA LEU A 63 -5.33 -3.28 -20.58
C LEU A 63 -6.75 -3.54 -21.13
N HIS A 64 -7.76 -2.87 -20.58
CA HIS A 64 -9.15 -3.01 -21.02
C HIS A 64 -9.34 -2.53 -22.47
N GLU A 65 -8.63 -1.48 -22.86
CA GLU A 65 -8.61 -0.93 -24.23
C GLU A 65 -7.67 -1.70 -25.18
N GLY A 66 -7.03 -2.79 -24.72
CA GLY A 66 -6.09 -3.58 -25.50
C GLY A 66 -4.69 -2.95 -25.61
N GLY A 67 -4.36 -2.04 -24.69
CA GLY A 67 -3.05 -1.45 -24.51
C GLY A 67 -2.06 -2.39 -23.82
N ARG A 68 -1.09 -1.81 -23.11
CA ARG A 68 0.05 -2.51 -22.52
C ARG A 68 0.17 -2.22 -21.03
N TRP A 69 1.01 -2.98 -20.35
CA TRP A 69 1.40 -2.66 -18.98
C TRP A 69 1.98 -1.25 -18.89
N VAL A 70 1.56 -0.52 -17.86
CA VAL A 70 2.03 0.85 -17.62
C VAL A 70 3.30 0.80 -16.78
N PHE A 71 4.15 1.82 -16.95
CA PHE A 71 5.34 1.94 -16.11
C PHE A 71 4.95 2.47 -14.73
N TYR A 72 5.52 1.83 -13.70
CA TYR A 72 5.51 2.31 -12.33
C TYR A 72 6.91 2.15 -11.73
N GLY A 73 7.48 3.26 -11.26
CA GLY A 73 8.83 3.32 -10.70
C GLY A 73 8.86 3.49 -9.18
N GLY A 74 7.72 3.30 -8.51
CA GLY A 74 7.53 3.65 -7.11
C GLY A 74 6.98 5.06 -6.91
N SER A 75 6.37 5.26 -5.75
CA SER A 75 5.90 6.53 -5.23
C SER A 75 7.05 7.48 -4.88
N THR A 76 6.83 8.76 -5.09
CA THR A 76 7.72 9.83 -4.61
C THR A 76 7.28 10.39 -3.25
N ILE A 77 6.24 9.79 -2.65
CA ILE A 77 5.67 10.24 -1.38
C ILE A 77 6.58 9.76 -0.24
N THR A 78 7.22 10.70 0.41
CA THR A 78 8.09 10.44 1.56
C THR A 78 7.35 10.61 2.88
N LEU A 79 7.76 9.86 3.90
CA LEU A 79 7.30 10.09 5.26
C LEU A 79 7.85 11.43 5.77
N ASP A 80 6.97 12.36 6.12
CA ASP A 80 7.33 13.67 6.63
C ASP A 80 8.18 13.57 7.91
N ALA A 81 9.19 14.43 8.04
CA ALA A 81 9.96 14.55 9.28
C ALA A 81 9.09 15.08 10.44
N ALA A 82 9.50 14.80 11.68
CA ALA A 82 8.82 15.35 12.85
C ALA A 82 8.89 16.88 12.85
N GLY A 83 7.77 17.54 13.17
CA GLY A 83 7.74 19.00 13.28
C GLY A 83 8.61 19.53 14.42
N ALA A 84 9.17 20.72 14.27
CA ALA A 84 9.86 21.39 15.35
C ALA A 84 8.87 21.67 16.51
N GLY A 85 9.09 21.03 17.65
CA GLY A 85 8.20 21.13 18.82
C GLY A 85 7.08 20.09 18.89
N GLU A 86 7.10 19.06 18.05
CA GLU A 86 6.16 17.94 18.12
C GLU A 86 6.29 17.22 19.48
N GLN A 87 5.23 17.30 20.29
CA GLN A 87 5.20 16.60 21.57
C GLN A 87 5.04 15.10 21.35
N GLN A 88 5.88 14.32 22.02
CA GLN A 88 5.71 12.88 22.07
C GLN A 88 4.58 12.55 23.03
N VAL A 89 3.43 12.19 22.46
CA VAL A 89 2.29 11.65 23.19
C VAL A 89 2.49 10.13 23.24
N GLY A 90 2.12 9.46 24.34
CA GLY A 90 2.14 7.99 24.36
C GLY A 90 1.20 7.41 23.29
N PHE A 91 1.59 6.30 22.67
CA PHE A 91 0.67 5.50 21.87
C PHE A 91 -0.33 4.83 22.81
N ASP A 92 -1.61 4.86 22.46
CA ASP A 92 -2.63 4.15 23.23
C ASP A 92 -2.84 2.72 22.71
N THR A 93 -3.74 1.99 23.36
CA THR A 93 -4.05 0.59 23.00
C THR A 93 -4.74 0.48 21.64
N ASP A 94 -5.44 1.52 21.20
CA ASP A 94 -6.11 1.53 19.90
C ASP A 94 -5.08 1.78 18.78
N ASP A 95 -4.09 2.64 19.01
CA ASP A 95 -2.99 2.85 18.08
C ASP A 95 -2.14 1.57 17.87
N LEU A 96 -1.87 0.83 18.95
CA LEU A 96 -1.14 -0.46 18.88
C LEU A 96 -1.90 -1.52 18.09
N GLN A 97 -3.21 -1.63 18.30
CA GLN A 97 -4.08 -2.52 17.52
C GLN A 97 -4.14 -2.10 16.05
N ALA A 98 -4.20 -0.79 15.77
CA ALA A 98 -4.19 -0.28 14.40
C ALA A 98 -2.88 -0.64 13.67
N LEU A 99 -1.73 -0.56 14.36
CA LEU A 99 -0.44 -0.99 13.80
C LEU A 99 -0.39 -2.50 13.56
N GLU A 100 -0.94 -3.32 14.46
CA GLU A 100 -1.00 -4.78 14.25
C GLU A 100 -1.87 -5.15 13.04
N ILE A 101 -3.04 -4.53 12.90
CA ILE A 101 -3.89 -4.71 11.72
C ILE A 101 -3.17 -4.24 10.45
N ALA A 102 -2.48 -3.09 10.51
CA ALA A 102 -1.70 -2.57 9.39
C ALA A 102 -0.64 -3.58 8.93
N MET A 103 0.12 -4.19 9.85
CA MET A 103 1.10 -5.23 9.50
C MET A 103 0.48 -6.41 8.75
N GLU A 104 -0.72 -6.84 9.14
CA GLU A 104 -1.43 -7.94 8.47
C GLU A 104 -1.99 -7.53 7.11
N ILE A 105 -2.41 -6.27 6.93
CA ILE A 105 -2.82 -5.74 5.63
C ILE A 105 -1.62 -5.76 4.67
N GLU A 106 -0.49 -5.19 5.07
CA GLU A 106 0.72 -5.14 4.24
C GLU A 106 1.21 -6.53 3.83
N LYS A 107 1.26 -7.48 4.78
CA LYS A 107 1.65 -8.87 4.47
C LYS A 107 0.75 -9.51 3.41
N LYS A 108 -0.56 -9.23 3.45
CA LYS A 108 -1.51 -9.74 2.46
C LYS A 108 -1.34 -9.06 1.11
N GLY A 109 -1.07 -7.75 1.09
CA GLY A 109 -0.73 -7.00 -0.14
C GLY A 109 0.51 -7.58 -0.82
N ILE A 110 1.61 -7.74 -0.07
CA ILE A 110 2.85 -8.37 -0.55
C ILE A 110 2.56 -9.75 -1.15
N ALA A 111 1.87 -10.62 -0.40
CA ALA A 111 1.56 -11.98 -0.86
C ALA A 111 0.70 -11.99 -2.12
N TYR A 112 -0.24 -11.04 -2.24
CA TYR A 112 -1.09 -10.89 -3.41
C TYR A 112 -0.29 -10.48 -4.65
N PHE A 113 0.59 -9.48 -4.53
CA PHE A 113 1.44 -9.09 -5.64
C PHE A 113 2.47 -10.16 -6.02
N ASP A 114 3.02 -10.90 -5.05
CA ASP A 114 3.91 -12.05 -5.34
C ASP A 114 3.18 -13.13 -6.18
N ASP A 115 1.93 -13.47 -5.84
CA ASP A 115 1.11 -14.41 -6.60
C ASP A 115 0.78 -13.88 -8.02
N LEU A 116 0.43 -12.60 -8.12
CA LEU A 116 0.13 -11.96 -9.39
C LEU A 116 1.37 -11.89 -10.31
N MET A 117 2.55 -11.62 -9.75
CA MET A 117 3.83 -11.66 -10.46
C MET A 117 4.15 -13.06 -11.00
N ALA A 118 3.85 -14.12 -10.23
CA ALA A 118 4.07 -15.50 -10.66
C ALA A 118 3.19 -15.89 -11.86
N LYS A 119 1.99 -15.31 -11.96
CA LYS A 119 1.03 -15.53 -13.06
C LYS A 119 1.26 -14.61 -14.27
N THR A 120 1.97 -13.51 -14.08
CA THR A 120 2.26 -12.55 -15.14
C THR A 120 3.46 -13.00 -15.95
N SER A 121 3.31 -13.15 -17.27
CA SER A 121 4.43 -13.47 -18.16
C SER A 121 5.13 -12.25 -18.74
N ASP A 122 4.42 -11.12 -18.81
CA ASP A 122 4.91 -9.86 -19.37
C ASP A 122 6.01 -9.25 -18.50
N ALA A 123 7.12 -8.82 -19.12
CA ALA A 123 8.26 -8.29 -18.39
C ALA A 123 7.98 -6.91 -17.77
N ASP A 124 7.25 -6.04 -18.48
CA ASP A 124 6.84 -4.73 -17.97
C ASP A 124 5.85 -4.91 -16.82
N GLY A 125 4.94 -5.88 -16.95
CA GLY A 125 4.03 -6.24 -15.86
C GLY A 125 4.73 -6.75 -14.61
N LYS A 126 5.72 -7.64 -14.75
CA LYS A 126 6.54 -8.08 -13.62
C LYS A 126 7.27 -6.92 -12.95
N ASN A 127 7.80 -5.96 -13.72
CA ASN A 127 8.50 -4.81 -13.16
C ASN A 127 7.55 -3.90 -12.38
N MET A 128 6.38 -3.59 -12.93
CA MET A 128 5.37 -2.77 -12.27
C MET A 128 4.88 -3.43 -10.96
N LEU A 129 4.52 -4.72 -11.01
CA LEU A 129 4.04 -5.44 -9.82
C LEU A 129 5.13 -5.59 -8.76
N LYS A 130 6.38 -5.77 -9.17
CA LYS A 130 7.52 -5.79 -8.25
C LYS A 130 7.67 -4.45 -7.52
N ALA A 131 7.49 -3.33 -8.23
CA ALA A 131 7.58 -2.01 -7.61
C ALA A 131 6.52 -1.82 -6.52
N LEU A 132 5.25 -2.15 -6.79
CA LEU A 132 4.16 -2.12 -5.80
C LEU A 132 4.49 -3.02 -4.59
N ARG A 133 4.84 -4.28 -4.86
CA ARG A 133 5.21 -5.26 -3.82
C ARG A 133 6.36 -4.78 -2.92
N ASP A 134 7.37 -4.14 -3.49
CA ASP A 134 8.50 -3.63 -2.73
C ASP A 134 8.14 -2.41 -1.88
N GLU A 135 7.16 -1.61 -2.30
CA GLU A 135 6.61 -0.52 -1.48
C GLU A 135 5.79 -1.06 -0.30
N GLU A 136 4.93 -2.07 -0.51
CA GLU A 136 4.24 -2.75 0.61
C GLU A 136 5.24 -3.36 1.62
N ALA A 137 6.36 -3.90 1.11
CA ALA A 137 7.43 -4.41 1.98
C ALA A 137 8.10 -3.30 2.80
N GLU A 138 8.22 -2.09 2.24
CA GLU A 138 8.74 -0.92 2.94
C GLU A 138 7.73 -0.38 3.96
N HIS A 139 6.44 -0.33 3.61
CA HIS A 139 5.35 -0.02 4.53
C HIS A 139 5.39 -0.94 5.75
N LEU A 140 5.42 -2.26 5.53
CA LEU A 140 5.51 -3.27 6.58
C LEU A 140 6.74 -3.06 7.47
N ARG A 141 7.90 -2.73 6.87
CA ARG A 141 9.14 -2.46 7.60
C ARG A 141 8.98 -1.27 8.55
N VAL A 142 8.41 -0.17 8.07
CA VAL A 142 8.16 1.04 8.86
C VAL A 142 7.19 0.75 10.00
N ILE A 143 6.05 0.11 9.71
CA ILE A 143 5.02 -0.22 10.71
C ILE A 143 5.60 -1.16 11.77
N THR A 144 6.31 -2.21 11.37
CA THR A 144 6.93 -3.19 12.29
C THR A 144 7.96 -2.51 13.20
N GLY A 145 8.79 -1.62 12.65
CA GLY A 145 9.75 -0.86 13.43
C GLY A 145 9.08 -0.02 14.52
N LYS A 146 7.94 0.59 14.21
CA LYS A 146 7.17 1.41 15.16
C LYS A 146 6.47 0.56 16.21
N TYR A 147 5.80 -0.52 15.81
CA TYR A 147 5.18 -1.46 16.72
C TYR A 147 6.18 -2.00 17.76
N ASN A 148 7.36 -2.43 17.30
CA ASN A 148 8.40 -2.96 18.19
C ASN A 148 8.97 -1.90 19.15
N ALA A 149 9.11 -0.65 18.70
CA ALA A 149 9.59 0.45 19.54
C ALA A 149 8.58 0.86 20.64
N ILE A 150 7.29 0.57 20.45
CA ILE A 150 6.25 0.85 21.47
C ILE A 150 6.12 -0.33 22.44
N LYS A 151 6.29 -1.57 21.96
CA LYS A 151 6.10 -2.78 22.76
C LYS A 151 7.32 -3.16 23.62
N GLY A 152 8.52 -2.76 23.21
CA GLY A 152 9.79 -3.00 23.90
C GLY A 152 10.12 -1.91 24.91
#